data_AF-A0A8B6H4T1-F1
#
_entry.id   AF-A0A8B6H4T1-F1
#
_cell.length_a   1.000
_cell.length_b   1.000
_cell.length_c   1.000
_cell.angle_alpha   90.00
_cell.angle_beta   90.00
_cell.angle_gamma   90.00
#
_symmetry.space_group_name_H-M   'P 1'
#
loop_
_entity.id
_entity.type
_entity.pdbx_description
1 polymer ?
#
loop_
_entity_poly.entity_id
_entity_poly.type
_entity_poly.pdbx_seq_one_letter_code
_entity_poly.pdbx_strand_id
1 'polypeptide(L)'
;ISCHLCRGPKFICERSYASAVCPDPSQQFCINDVENLKDGSRYVTRRCATKAECDKDWITESSYRNECSHYNVVILQDAHFECSFCCQGDNCNLQTVPDNLYGSVVG
;
A
#
# COMPACT_ATOMS: atom_id res chain seq x y z
N ILE A 1 -3.27 -7.03 15.30
CA ILE A 1 -2.66 -6.44 14.10
C ILE A 1 -2.34 -4.99 14.37
N SER A 2 -1.11 -4.60 14.12
CA SER A 2 -0.65 -3.21 14.04
C SER A 2 -0.22 -2.90 12.61
N CYS A 3 -0.34 -1.65 12.18
CA CYS A 3 0.12 -1.19 10.88
C CYS A 3 0.98 0.07 11.04
N HIS A 4 1.84 0.33 10.06
CA HIS A 4 2.42 1.65 9.89
C HIS A 4 1.36 2.58 9.28
N LEU A 5 1.13 3.72 9.91
CA LEU A 5 0.13 4.70 9.51
C LEU A 5 0.79 6.02 9.13
N CYS A 6 0.44 6.57 7.97
CA CYS A 6 0.78 7.93 7.56
C CYS A 6 -0.09 8.35 6.37
N ARG A 7 -0.10 9.65 6.08
CA ARG A 7 -0.75 10.21 4.90
C ARG A 7 0.02 11.43 4.44
N GLY A 8 0.29 11.51 3.14
CA GLY A 8 0.83 12.71 2.52
C GLY A 8 1.89 12.41 1.47
N PRO A 9 2.71 13.40 1.11
CA PRO A 9 3.82 13.20 0.20
C PRO A 9 4.72 12.05 0.68
N LYS A 10 5.15 11.18 -0.24
CA LYS A 10 5.90 9.96 0.06
C LYS A 10 7.08 10.21 1.00
N PHE A 11 7.87 11.25 0.73
CA PHE A 11 9.04 11.59 1.54
C PHE A 11 8.70 12.01 2.98
N ILE A 12 7.51 12.57 3.21
CA ILE A 12 7.01 12.90 4.55
C ILE A 12 6.53 11.61 5.22
N CYS A 13 5.66 10.86 4.54
CA CYS A 13 5.09 9.60 5.03
C CYS A 13 6.19 8.63 5.49
N GLU A 14 7.26 8.47 4.71
CA GLU A 14 8.39 7.58 5.01
C GLU A 14 9.22 8.00 6.22
N ARG A 15 9.18 9.28 6.60
CA ARG A 15 9.92 9.81 7.76
C ARG A 15 9.07 9.94 9.02
N SER A 16 7.75 9.95 8.88
CA SER A 16 6.83 10.27 9.97
C SER A 16 5.74 9.22 10.19
N TYR A 17 5.88 8.02 9.62
CA TYR A 17 4.92 6.95 9.90
C TYR A 17 4.96 6.55 11.37
N ALA A 18 3.80 6.18 11.90
CA ALA A 18 3.66 5.65 13.25
C ALA A 18 3.15 4.22 13.20
N SER A 19 3.76 3.33 13.98
CA SER A 19 3.15 2.02 14.24
C SER A 19 2.01 2.17 15.23
N ALA A 20 0.82 1.70 14.87
CA ALA A 20 -0.34 1.72 15.75
C ALA A 20 -1.18 0.45 15.61
N VAL A 21 -1.78 0.01 16.72
CA VAL A 21 -2.74 -1.08 16.74
C VAL A 21 -3.99 -0.67 15.96
N CYS A 22 -4.47 -1.54 15.08
CA CYS A 22 -5.68 -1.25 14.32
C CYS A 22 -6.91 -1.24 15.25
N PRO A 23 -7.75 -0.18 15.19
CA PRO A 23 -8.82 0.03 16.16
C PRO A 23 -9.97 -0.96 16.01
N ASP A 24 -10.22 -1.48 14.80
CA ASP A 24 -11.31 -2.41 14.53
C ASP A 24 -10.79 -3.87 14.46
N PRO A 25 -11.41 -4.83 15.16
CA PRO A 25 -11.01 -6.24 15.11
C PRO A 25 -11.07 -6.89 13.72
N SER A 26 -11.89 -6.36 12.81
CA SER A 26 -11.97 -6.80 11.41
C SER A 26 -10.83 -6.27 10.54
N GLN A 27 -10.11 -5.24 11.01
CA GLN A 27 -8.93 -4.69 10.35
C GLN A 27 -7.69 -5.56 10.61
N GLN A 28 -7.66 -6.72 9.96
CA GLN A 28 -6.59 -7.71 10.10
C GLN A 28 -5.48 -7.57 9.05
N PHE A 29 -5.50 -6.49 8.27
CA PHE A 29 -4.59 -6.22 7.17
C PHE A 29 -4.08 -4.78 7.20
N CYS A 30 -3.04 -4.51 6.42
CA CYS A 30 -2.54 -3.17 6.17
C CYS A 30 -2.55 -2.90 4.67
N ILE A 31 -2.84 -1.65 4.27
CA ILE A 31 -2.77 -1.19 2.88
C ILE A 31 -1.82 0.00 2.77
N ASN A 32 -1.03 0.00 1.68
CA ASN A 32 -0.36 1.19 1.16
C ASN A 32 -1.03 1.63 -0.14
N ASP A 33 -1.76 2.74 -0.09
CA ASP A 33 -2.28 3.42 -1.27
C ASP A 33 -1.22 4.39 -1.79
N VAL A 34 -0.88 4.28 -3.06
CA VAL A 34 0.15 5.07 -3.75
C VAL A 34 -0.47 5.78 -4.93
N GLU A 35 -0.29 7.09 -4.98
CA GLU A 35 -0.64 7.93 -6.11
C GLU A 35 0.64 8.54 -6.68
N ASN A 36 0.85 8.37 -7.97
CA ASN A 36 1.93 9.02 -8.72
C ASN A 36 1.33 10.06 -9.65
N LEU A 37 1.81 11.30 -9.54
CA LEU A 37 1.40 12.41 -10.39
C LEU A 37 2.31 12.53 -11.61
N LYS A 38 1.83 13.19 -12.67
CA LYS A 38 2.59 13.38 -13.92
C LYS A 38 3.86 14.21 -13.75
N ASP A 39 3.98 14.94 -12.65
CA ASP A 39 5.16 15.74 -12.30
C ASP A 39 6.21 14.95 -11.50
N GLY A 40 5.99 13.63 -11.31
CA GLY A 40 6.86 12.75 -10.54
C GLY A 40 6.68 12.82 -9.03
N SER A 41 5.82 13.73 -8.54
CA SER A 41 5.45 13.75 -7.14
C SER A 41 4.58 12.55 -6.78
N ARG A 42 4.73 12.08 -5.55
CA ARG A 42 4.07 10.86 -5.06
C ARG A 42 3.44 11.09 -3.70
N TYR A 43 2.22 10.58 -3.56
CA TYR A 43 1.49 10.56 -2.30
C TYR A 43 1.31 9.13 -1.85
N VAL A 44 1.41 8.91 -0.54
CA VAL A 44 1.21 7.61 0.08
C VAL A 44 0.23 7.77 1.24
N THR A 45 -0.74 6.87 1.31
CA THR A 45 -1.56 6.65 2.50
C THR A 45 -1.30 5.24 2.99
N ARG A 46 -0.86 5.12 4.24
CA ARG A 46 -0.72 3.83 4.92
C ARG A 46 -1.82 3.70 5.96
N ARG A 47 -2.58 2.62 5.91
CA ARG A 47 -3.77 2.43 6.75
C ARG A 47 -3.98 0.98 7.16
N CYS A 48 -4.72 0.81 8.27
CA CYS A 48 -5.37 -0.44 8.61
C CYS A 48 -6.47 -0.77 7.59
N ALA A 49 -6.67 -2.05 7.33
CA ALA A 49 -7.64 -2.52 6.33
C ALA A 49 -8.30 -3.83 6.74
N THR A 50 -9.53 -3.99 6.29
CA THR A 50 -10.32 -5.21 6.37
C THR A 50 -10.06 -6.12 5.17
N LYS A 51 -10.50 -7.39 5.26
CA LYS A 51 -10.42 -8.32 4.12
C LYS A 51 -11.17 -7.78 2.89
N ALA A 52 -12.35 -7.18 3.09
CA ALA A 52 -13.17 -6.66 2.00
C ALA A 52 -12.47 -5.51 1.25
N GLU A 53 -11.78 -4.63 1.98
CA GLU A 53 -10.97 -3.56 1.36
C GLU A 53 -9.78 -4.15 0.59
N CYS A 54 -9.11 -5.18 1.12
CA CYS A 54 -8.01 -5.85 0.39
C CYS A 54 -8.48 -6.59 -0.87
N ASP A 55 -9.61 -7.28 -0.81
CA ASP A 55 -10.20 -7.94 -1.99
C ASP A 55 -10.60 -6.92 -3.06
N LYS A 56 -11.08 -5.74 -2.65
CA LYS A 56 -11.46 -4.68 -3.57
C LYS A 56 -10.23 -3.94 -4.10
N ASP A 57 -9.53 -3.21 -3.24
CA ASP A 57 -8.55 -2.19 -3.63
C ASP A 57 -7.27 -2.83 -4.19
N TRP A 58 -6.82 -3.95 -3.60
CA TRP A 58 -5.65 -4.68 -4.09
C TRP A 58 -6.04 -5.71 -5.16
N ILE A 59 -6.83 -6.74 -4.82
CA ILE A 59 -7.07 -7.85 -5.74
C ILE A 59 -7.84 -7.40 -6.99
N THR A 60 -8.93 -6.65 -6.82
CA THR A 60 -9.85 -6.29 -7.92
C THR A 60 -9.51 -5.00 -8.65
N GLU A 61 -8.72 -4.10 -8.05
CA GLU A 61 -8.44 -2.78 -8.66
C GLU A 61 -6.96 -2.56 -9.01
N SER A 62 -6.02 -3.23 -8.33
CA SER A 62 -4.59 -2.93 -8.48
C SER A 62 -3.74 -4.10 -8.98
N SER A 63 -3.97 -5.33 -8.50
CA SER A 63 -3.02 -6.45 -8.60
C SER A 63 -2.67 -6.90 -10.03
N TYR A 64 -3.56 -6.67 -11.00
CA TYR A 64 -3.36 -7.02 -12.42
C TYR A 64 -2.94 -5.82 -13.28
N ARG A 65 -2.98 -4.60 -12.75
CA ARG A 65 -2.53 -3.41 -13.49
C ARG A 65 -1.01 -3.46 -13.61
N ASN A 66 -0.48 -3.13 -14.77
CA ASN A 66 0.93 -3.32 -15.07
C ASN A 66 1.82 -2.44 -14.17
N GLU A 67 1.41 -1.19 -13.97
CA GLU A 67 2.04 -0.19 -13.11
C GLU A 67 2.08 -0.59 -11.63
N CYS A 68 1.17 -1.47 -11.19
CA CYS A 68 1.09 -1.94 -9.82
C CYS A 68 1.78 -3.30 -9.64
N SER A 69 1.59 -4.24 -10.57
CA SER A 69 2.23 -5.57 -10.54
C SER A 69 3.73 -5.52 -10.85
N HIS A 70 4.16 -4.56 -11.68
CA HIS A 70 5.57 -4.30 -11.98
C HIS A 70 6.00 -2.91 -11.50
N TYR A 71 5.55 -2.55 -10.29
CA TYR A 71 5.82 -1.24 -9.71
C TYR A 71 7.32 -0.91 -9.72
N ASN A 72 7.70 0.03 -10.58
CA ASN A 72 9.06 0.54 -10.71
C ASN A 72 9.02 2.05 -10.88
N VAL A 73 9.40 2.75 -9.82
CA VAL A 73 9.29 4.21 -9.74
C VAL A 73 10.26 4.95 -10.65
N VAL A 74 11.35 4.31 -11.08
CA VAL A 74 12.30 4.92 -12.01
C VAL A 74 11.72 4.93 -13.43
N ILE A 75 11.00 3.87 -13.79
CA ILE A 75 10.39 3.72 -15.11
C ILE A 75 9.07 4.50 -15.19
N LEU A 76 8.30 4.51 -14.10
CA LEU A 76 6.93 5.05 -14.07
C LEU A 76 6.83 6.51 -13.59
N GLN A 77 7.96 7.20 -13.40
CA GLN A 77 7.99 8.52 -12.75
C GLN A 77 7.06 9.57 -13.41
N ASP A 78 6.91 9.55 -14.74
CA ASP A 78 6.13 10.55 -15.48
C ASP A 78 4.68 10.10 -15.76
N ALA A 79 4.29 8.91 -15.28
CA ALA A 79 2.97 8.34 -15.50
C ALA A 79 2.02 8.67 -14.35
N HIS A 80 0.78 9.06 -14.66
CA HIS A 80 -0.25 9.15 -13.63
C HIS A 80 -0.81 7.78 -13.33
N PHE A 81 -0.74 7.33 -12.07
CA PHE A 81 -1.35 6.09 -11.65
C PHE A 81 -1.66 6.03 -10.15
N GLU A 82 -2.55 5.12 -9.79
CA GLU A 82 -2.94 4.80 -8.44
C GLU A 82 -2.87 3.28 -8.24
N CYS A 83 -2.26 2.86 -7.13
CA CYS A 83 -2.11 1.46 -6.75
C CYS A 83 -2.35 1.29 -5.24
N SER A 84 -3.02 0.23 -4.84
CA SER A 84 -3.20 -0.15 -3.44
C SER A 84 -2.53 -1.49 -3.17
N PHE A 85 -1.57 -1.55 -2.25
CA PHE A 85 -0.86 -2.78 -1.92
C PHE A 85 -1.29 -3.28 -0.54
N CYS A 86 -2.03 -4.41 -0.49
CA CYS A 86 -2.45 -5.03 0.76
C CYS A 86 -1.47 -6.11 1.23
N CYS A 87 -1.23 -6.17 2.55
CA CYS A 87 -0.47 -7.23 3.20
C CYS A 87 -1.13 -7.67 4.52
N GLN A 88 -0.71 -8.83 5.03
CA GLN A 88 -1.21 -9.40 6.29
C GLN A 88 -0.06 -9.62 7.28
N GLY A 89 -0.23 -9.18 8.52
CA GLY A 89 0.78 -9.33 9.58
C GLY A 89 1.11 -8.00 10.25
N ASP A 90 1.70 -8.06 11.45
CA ASP A 90 2.03 -6.86 12.21
C ASP A 90 3.08 -6.02 11.45
N ASN A 91 2.74 -4.75 11.22
CA ASN A 91 3.59 -3.76 10.57
C ASN A 91 4.10 -4.21 9.19
N CYS A 92 3.34 -5.04 8.47
CA CYS A 92 3.77 -5.60 7.19
C CYS A 92 3.97 -4.54 6.08
N ASN A 93 3.36 -3.37 6.24
CA ASN A 93 3.32 -2.32 5.22
C ASN A 93 4.48 -1.30 5.33
N LEU A 94 5.66 -1.74 5.77
CA LEU A 94 6.84 -0.86 5.91
C LEU A 94 7.38 -0.42 4.54
N GLN A 95 7.55 -1.37 3.63
CA GLN A 95 7.93 -1.10 2.24
C GLN A 95 6.73 -0.58 1.47
N THR A 96 6.97 0.24 0.43
CA THR A 96 5.86 0.78 -0.39
C THR A 96 5.04 -0.35 -1.01
N VAL A 97 5.73 -1.32 -1.60
CA VAL A 97 5.19 -2.62 -1.97
C VAL A 97 5.64 -3.60 -0.87
N PRO A 98 4.75 -4.13 -0.03
CA PRO A 98 5.09 -5.10 1.00
C PRO A 98 5.66 -6.40 0.43
N ASP A 99 6.55 -7.07 1.16
CA ASP A 99 7.13 -8.36 0.74
C ASP A 99 6.11 -9.53 0.80
N ASN A 100 5.09 -9.40 1.65
CA ASN A 100 4.07 -10.41 1.91
C ASN A 100 2.68 -9.94 1.47
N LEU A 101 2.55 -9.67 0.16
CA LEU A 101 1.30 -9.23 -0.45
C LEU A 101 0.17 -10.24 -0.20
N TYR A 102 -0.97 -9.73 0.24
CA TYR A 102 -2.20 -10.50 0.42
C TYR A 102 -2.59 -11.18 -0.90
N GLY A 103 -2.96 -12.46 -0.82
CA GLY A 103 -3.30 -13.28 -1.98
C GLY A 103 -2.11 -13.86 -2.74
N SER A 104 -0.86 -13.52 -2.37
CA SER A 104 0.32 -14.19 -2.94
C SER A 104 0.45 -15.57 -2.31
N VAL A 105 0.18 -16.62 -3.09
CA VAL A 105 0.48 -17.99 -2.70
C VAL A 105 2.00 -18.13 -2.70
N VAL A 106 2.59 -18.37 -1.54
CA VAL A 106 4.00 -18.76 -1.45
C VAL A 106 4.07 -20.14 -2.12
N GLY A 107 4.58 -20.17 -3.35
CA GLY A 107 4.89 -21.41 -4.07
C GLY A 107 6.13 -22.07 -3.51
#